data_AF-A0A8T6LPY5-F1
#
_entry.id   AF-A0A8T6LPY5-F1
#
_cell.length_a   1.000
_cell.length_b   1.000
_cell.length_c   1.000
_cell.angle_alpha   90.00
_cell.angle_beta   90.00
_cell.angle_gamma   90.00
#
_symmetry.space_group_name_H-M   'P 1'
#
loop_
_entity.id
_entity.type
_entity.pdbx_description
1 polymer ?
#
loop_
_entity_poly.entity_id
_entity_poly.type
_entity_poly.pdbx_seq_one_letter_code
_entity_poly.pdbx_strand_id
1 'polypeptide(L)'
;ALSLTSLVSTNEQATLRIRATYLIDDTTLSDVSDDFTVEIDGPELPPNGVRLPFGMDLSQSDSMNALFGGWGLSFLLLAVLYLLRGKKNTSIDEEESEADEVEEEKEEVSLGFNECRMEGGKVSCPSCEARLGVPRGSEPPFRFTCPKCSTMIRVVE
;
A
#
# COMPACT_ATOMS: atom_id res chain seq x y z
N ALA A 1 7.34 -25.94 51.00
CA ALA A 1 6.24 -25.59 50.08
C ALA A 1 6.63 -26.11 48.70
N LEU A 2 5.74 -26.87 48.05
CA LEU A 2 5.92 -27.29 46.66
C LEU A 2 5.54 -26.12 45.76
N SER A 3 6.43 -25.73 44.84
CA SER A 3 6.17 -24.69 43.84
C SER A 3 6.12 -25.36 42.47
N LEU A 4 4.99 -25.25 41.79
CA LEU A 4 4.83 -25.73 40.42
C LEU A 4 4.95 -24.53 39.48
N THR A 5 5.89 -24.57 38.55
CA THR A 5 6.08 -23.54 37.52
C THR A 5 5.64 -24.11 36.18
N SER A 6 4.67 -23.47 35.54
CA SER A 6 4.14 -23.88 34.25
C SER A 6 4.66 -22.95 33.14
N LEU A 7 5.01 -23.51 31.98
CA LEU A 7 5.50 -22.80 30.78
C LEU A 7 4.46 -22.87 29.65
N VAL A 8 3.19 -22.65 29.97
CA VAL A 8 2.10 -22.79 28.99
C VAL A 8 1.82 -21.44 28.32
N SER A 9 1.67 -21.44 27.00
CA SER A 9 1.40 -20.24 26.19
C SER A 9 -0.10 -19.89 26.07
N THR A 10 -0.99 -20.70 26.65
CA THR A 10 -2.45 -20.60 26.58
C THR A 10 -3.08 -21.12 27.89
N ASN A 11 -4.38 -20.91 28.10
CA ASN A 11 -5.09 -21.56 29.20
C ASN A 11 -5.14 -23.08 28.94
N GLU A 12 -4.76 -23.88 29.94
CA GLU A 12 -4.73 -25.34 29.82
C GLU A 12 -5.18 -26.01 31.12
N GLN A 13 -5.73 -27.21 31.01
CA GLN A 13 -6.09 -28.04 32.15
C GLN A 13 -5.06 -29.16 32.34
N ALA A 14 -4.47 -29.24 33.53
CA ALA A 14 -3.53 -30.29 33.88
C ALA A 14 -4.15 -31.23 34.93
N THR A 15 -4.02 -32.53 34.70
CA THR A 15 -4.39 -33.55 35.69
C THR A 15 -3.18 -33.88 36.54
N LEU A 16 -3.29 -33.64 37.85
CA LEU A 16 -2.23 -33.93 38.81
C LEU A 16 -2.55 -35.21 39.60
N ARG A 17 -1.51 -35.99 39.85
CA ARG A 17 -1.57 -37.20 40.68
C ARG A 17 -0.42 -37.21 41.66
N ILE A 18 -0.72 -37.33 42.96
CA ILE A 18 0.28 -37.28 44.03
C ILE A 18 0.58 -38.71 44.47
N ARG A 19 1.86 -39.08 44.53
CA ARG A 19 2.31 -40.34 45.11
C ARG A 19 3.15 -40.06 46.34
N ALA A 20 2.70 -40.54 47.49
CA ALA A 20 3.42 -40.45 48.75
C ALA A 20 4.09 -41.79 49.04
N THR A 21 5.41 -41.80 49.14
CA THR A 21 6.18 -42.96 49.60
C THR A 21 6.67 -42.69 51.01
N TYR A 22 6.36 -43.60 51.94
CA TYR A 22 6.81 -43.51 53.33
C TYR A 22 7.45 -44.83 53.77
N LEU A 23 8.41 -44.73 54.69
CA LEU A 23 9.16 -45.86 55.20
C LEU A 23 8.83 -46.00 56.69
N ILE A 24 8.26 -47.15 57.07
CA ILE A 24 7.97 -47.50 58.47
C ILE A 24 8.77 -48.76 58.79
N ASP A 25 9.59 -48.66 59.83
CA ASP A 25 10.60 -49.63 60.24
C ASP A 25 11.58 -49.97 59.10
N ASP A 26 11.31 -51.03 58.33
CA ASP A 26 12.11 -51.49 57.18
C ASP A 26 11.24 -51.80 55.95
N THR A 27 9.96 -51.39 56.00
CA THR A 27 8.98 -51.58 54.92
C THR A 27 8.70 -50.24 54.24
N THR A 28 8.91 -50.20 52.92
CA THR A 28 8.56 -49.04 52.11
C THR A 28 7.13 -49.22 51.59
N LEU A 29 6.23 -48.34 52.00
CA LEU A 29 4.84 -48.29 51.56
C LEU A 29 4.62 -47.08 50.66
N SER A 30 3.70 -47.19 49.70
CA SER A 30 3.35 -46.07 48.83
C SER A 30 1.84 -45.94 48.72
N ASP A 31 1.36 -44.73 48.93
CA ASP A 31 -0.03 -44.35 48.72
C ASP A 31 -0.14 -43.35 47.56
N VAL A 32 -1.27 -43.38 46.86
CA VAL A 32 -1.49 -42.58 45.65
C VAL A 32 -2.83 -41.87 45.76
N SER A 33 -2.82 -40.56 45.55
CA SER A 33 -4.04 -39.75 45.54
C SER A 33 -4.90 -40.03 44.30
N ASP A 34 -6.15 -39.61 44.39
CA ASP A 34 -7.01 -39.45 43.22
C ASP A 34 -6.48 -38.38 42.26
N ASP A 35 -6.91 -38.48 41.01
CA ASP A 35 -6.61 -37.50 39.96
C ASP A 35 -7.43 -36.24 40.22
N PHE A 36 -6.76 -35.08 40.28
CA PHE A 36 -7.44 -33.80 40.39
C PHE A 36 -6.99 -32.85 39.28
N THR A 37 -7.96 -32.16 38.69
CA THR A 37 -7.74 -31.23 37.59
C THR A 37 -7.43 -29.84 38.13
N VAL A 38 -6.34 -29.25 37.66
CA VAL A 38 -5.95 -27.87 37.94
C VAL A 38 -6.02 -27.07 36.66
N GLU A 39 -6.66 -25.91 36.72
CA GLU A 39 -6.70 -24.94 35.63
C GLU A 39 -5.47 -24.04 35.70
N ILE A 40 -4.74 -23.95 34.59
CA ILE A 40 -3.52 -23.16 34.46
C ILE A 40 -3.87 -21.96 33.59
N ASP A 41 -3.83 -20.77 34.18
CA ASP A 41 -3.97 -19.52 33.45
C ASP A 41 -2.72 -19.27 32.62
N GLY A 42 -2.91 -19.08 31.31
CA GLY A 42 -1.89 -18.62 30.39
C GLY A 42 -1.72 -17.10 30.44
N PRO A 43 -0.66 -16.56 29.83
CA PRO A 43 -0.51 -15.12 29.68
C PRO A 43 -1.66 -14.54 28.84
N GLU A 44 -2.01 -13.28 29.11
CA GLU A 44 -3.01 -12.55 28.31
C GLU A 44 -2.59 -12.51 26.84
N LEU A 45 -3.39 -13.14 25.98
CA LEU A 45 -3.15 -13.09 24.54
C LEU A 45 -3.44 -11.67 24.04
N PRO A 46 -2.68 -11.19 23.03
CA PRO A 46 -2.99 -9.91 22.41
C PRO A 46 -4.43 -9.93 21.87
N PRO A 47 -5.13 -8.78 21.88
CA PRO A 47 -6.50 -8.71 21.42
C PRO A 47 -6.60 -9.15 19.96
N ASN A 48 -7.42 -10.17 19.70
CA ASN A 48 -7.68 -10.67 18.36
C ASN A 48 -8.69 -9.78 17.65
N GLY A 49 -8.21 -8.79 16.90
CA GLY A 49 -9.04 -7.93 16.05
C GLY A 49 -8.98 -6.45 16.41
N VAL A 50 -9.92 -5.67 15.86
CA VAL A 50 -10.00 -4.22 16.04
C VAL A 50 -11.35 -3.85 16.62
N ARG A 51 -11.36 -3.17 17.77
CA ARG A 51 -12.58 -2.61 18.38
C ARG A 51 -12.80 -1.20 17.84
N LEU A 52 -13.89 -1.02 17.09
CA LEU A 52 -14.30 0.28 16.57
C LEU A 52 -15.02 1.09 17.66
N PRO A 53 -15.08 2.42 17.52
CA PRO A 53 -16.00 3.25 18.28
C PRO A 53 -17.43 2.69 18.16
N PHE A 54 -18.24 2.87 19.21
CA PHE A 54 -19.62 2.33 19.33
C PHE A 54 -19.72 0.83 19.67
N GLY A 55 -18.64 0.19 20.09
CA GLY A 55 -18.68 -1.18 20.64
C GLY A 55 -18.84 -2.28 19.59
N MET A 56 -18.47 -1.99 18.33
CA MET A 56 -18.38 -3.00 17.28
C MET A 56 -17.00 -3.63 17.30
N ASP A 57 -16.94 -4.95 17.40
CA ASP A 57 -15.70 -5.72 17.39
C ASP A 57 -15.54 -6.40 16.01
N LEU A 58 -14.46 -6.06 15.29
CA LEU A 58 -14.08 -6.73 14.05
C LEU A 58 -13.07 -7.83 14.37
N SER A 59 -13.42 -9.07 14.03
CA SER A 59 -12.48 -10.18 14.12
C SER A 59 -11.35 -10.06 13.09
N GLN A 60 -10.28 -10.84 13.25
CA GLN A 60 -9.17 -10.88 12.29
C GLN A 60 -9.67 -11.19 10.87
N SER A 61 -10.57 -12.17 10.71
CA SER A 61 -11.16 -12.50 9.42
C SER A 61 -12.04 -11.38 8.87
N ASP A 62 -12.83 -10.72 9.71
CA ASP A 62 -13.74 -9.66 9.24
C ASP A 62 -12.98 -8.42 8.81
N SER A 63 -11.95 -8.03 9.56
CA SER A 63 -11.08 -6.91 9.20
C SER A 63 -10.32 -7.17 7.89
N MET A 64 -9.86 -8.39 7.68
CA MET A 64 -9.20 -8.82 6.44
C MET A 64 -10.18 -8.81 5.25
N ASN A 65 -11.39 -9.35 5.44
CA ASN A 65 -12.42 -9.34 4.42
C ASN A 65 -12.91 -7.93 4.11
N ALA A 66 -13.01 -7.05 5.11
CA ALA A 66 -13.39 -5.64 4.92
C ALA A 66 -12.34 -4.89 4.08
N LEU A 67 -11.05 -5.14 4.32
CA LEU A 67 -9.96 -4.54 3.54
C LEU A 67 -9.99 -5.02 2.08
N PHE A 68 -10.08 -6.33 1.85
CA PHE A 68 -10.17 -6.87 0.49
C PHE A 68 -11.47 -6.49 -0.22
N GLY A 69 -12.59 -6.48 0.51
CA GLY A 69 -13.88 -6.06 -0.01
C GLY A 69 -13.90 -4.59 -0.41
N GLY A 70 -13.30 -3.70 0.40
CA GLY A 70 -13.18 -2.29 0.09
C GLY A 70 -12.34 -2.02 -1.17
N TRP A 71 -11.18 -2.67 -1.29
CA TRP A 71 -10.34 -2.58 -2.49
C TRP A 71 -11.01 -3.19 -3.72
N GLY A 72 -11.64 -4.36 -3.57
CA GLY A 72 -12.38 -5.02 -4.65
C GLY A 72 -13.51 -4.14 -5.20
N LEU A 73 -14.30 -3.53 -4.31
CA LEU A 73 -15.35 -2.58 -4.70
C LEU A 73 -14.78 -1.31 -5.34
N SER A 74 -13.67 -0.78 -4.82
CA SER A 74 -13.00 0.39 -5.39
C SER A 74 -12.52 0.13 -6.82
N PHE A 75 -11.84 -0.99 -7.05
CA PHE A 75 -11.39 -1.37 -8.39
C PHE A 75 -12.55 -1.68 -9.33
N LEU A 76 -13.61 -2.32 -8.84
CA LEU A 76 -14.82 -2.56 -9.64
C LEU A 76 -15.44 -1.23 -10.10
N LEU A 77 -15.59 -0.27 -9.19
CA LEU A 77 -16.10 1.06 -9.55
C LEU A 77 -15.19 1.77 -10.56
N LEU A 78 -13.87 1.67 -10.37
CA LEU A 78 -12.90 2.28 -11.29
C LEU A 78 -12.97 1.62 -12.68
N ALA A 79 -13.07 0.29 -12.75
CA ALA A 79 -13.25 -0.46 -13.99
C ALA A 79 -14.57 -0.08 -14.69
N VAL A 80 -15.67 0.04 -13.94
CA VAL A 80 -16.97 0.48 -14.50
C VAL A 80 -16.86 1.89 -15.07
N LEU A 81 -16.27 2.84 -14.33
CA LEU A 81 -16.04 4.20 -14.83
C LEU A 81 -15.10 4.25 -16.04
N TYR A 82 -14.08 3.40 -16.07
CA TYR A 82 -13.16 3.27 -17.20
C TYR A 82 -13.87 2.77 -18.46
N LEU A 83 -14.67 1.70 -18.35
CA LEU A 83 -15.46 1.15 -19.46
C LEU A 83 -16.54 2.13 -19.95
N LEU A 84 -17.17 2.89 -19.04
CA LEU A 84 -18.13 3.93 -19.38
C LEU A 84 -17.47 5.12 -20.10
N ARG A 85 -16.21 5.47 -19.75
CA ARG A 85 -15.43 6.52 -20.44
C ARG A 85 -14.93 6.04 -21.80
N GLY A 86 -14.46 4.81 -21.93
CA GLY A 86 -14.03 4.24 -23.22
C GLY A 86 -15.15 4.25 -24.27
N LYS A 87 -16.41 4.08 -23.86
CA LYS A 87 -17.55 4.10 -24.78
C LYS A 87 -17.95 5.50 -25.28
N LYS A 88 -17.37 6.57 -24.75
CA LYS A 88 -17.58 7.94 -25.26
C LYS A 88 -16.47 8.38 -26.23
N ASN A 89 -15.41 7.58 -26.36
CA ASN A 89 -14.24 7.90 -27.18
C ASN A 89 -14.16 7.03 -28.44
N THR A 90 -14.94 5.94 -28.51
CA THR A 90 -15.06 5.08 -29.69
C THR A 90 -15.93 5.72 -30.78
N SER A 91 -15.35 6.71 -31.46
CA SER A 91 -15.65 6.95 -32.88
C SER A 91 -14.41 7.33 -33.67
N ILE A 92 -13.21 7.31 -33.07
CA ILE A 92 -11.92 7.52 -33.72
C ILE A 92 -10.89 6.67 -32.94
N ASP A 93 -10.08 5.88 -33.65
CA ASP A 93 -8.99 5.02 -33.17
C ASP A 93 -9.34 3.70 -32.47
N GLU A 94 -9.68 2.69 -33.30
CA GLU A 94 -9.58 1.26 -32.98
C GLU A 94 -8.34 0.61 -33.64
N GLU A 95 -7.23 1.33 -33.79
CA GLU A 95 -5.97 0.76 -34.28
C GLU A 95 -4.82 1.19 -33.37
N GLU A 96 -4.62 0.48 -32.25
CA GLU A 96 -3.32 0.25 -31.59
C GLU A 96 -3.53 -0.42 -30.22
N SER A 97 -4.07 -1.63 -30.25
CA SER A 97 -3.86 -2.60 -29.19
C SER A 97 -2.82 -3.61 -29.68
N GLU A 98 -1.78 -3.79 -28.87
CA GLU A 98 -0.72 -4.82 -28.93
C GLU A 98 0.63 -4.37 -29.50
N ALA A 99 1.48 -3.77 -28.66
CA ALA A 99 2.87 -4.21 -28.43
C ALA A 99 3.58 -3.38 -27.35
N ASP A 100 4.37 -4.09 -26.56
CA ASP A 100 5.60 -3.69 -25.89
C ASP A 100 5.61 -2.99 -24.51
N GLU A 101 6.08 -3.79 -23.55
CA GLU A 101 6.87 -3.40 -22.39
C GLU A 101 8.13 -2.64 -22.84
N VAL A 102 8.13 -1.30 -22.78
CA VAL A 102 9.39 -0.51 -22.77
C VAL A 102 9.26 0.67 -21.81
N GLU A 103 10.35 0.88 -21.08
CA GLU A 103 10.64 1.87 -20.05
C GLU A 103 10.15 3.30 -20.36
N GLU A 104 9.91 4.06 -19.28
CA GLU A 104 9.55 5.48 -19.26
C GLU A 104 10.50 6.35 -20.11
N GLU A 105 10.21 6.52 -21.40
CA GLU A 105 10.66 7.69 -22.16
C GLU A 105 9.58 8.76 -22.08
N LYS A 106 9.96 9.90 -21.47
CA LYS A 106 9.13 11.08 -21.27
C LYS A 106 8.43 11.45 -22.58
N GLU A 107 7.10 11.37 -22.59
CA GLU A 107 6.26 11.90 -23.66
C GLU A 107 6.62 13.36 -23.93
N GLU A 108 7.33 13.60 -25.04
CA GLU A 108 7.51 14.93 -25.60
C GLU A 108 6.15 15.40 -26.11
N VAL A 109 5.42 16.13 -25.26
CA VAL A 109 4.21 16.86 -25.64
C VAL A 109 4.55 17.70 -26.87
N SER A 110 3.91 17.37 -28.00
CA SER A 110 4.18 17.99 -29.30
C SER A 110 3.96 19.50 -29.22
N LEU A 111 5.05 20.25 -29.26
CA LEU A 111 5.02 21.71 -29.31
C LEU A 111 4.32 22.13 -30.60
N GLY A 112 3.34 23.04 -30.49
CA GLY A 112 2.64 23.60 -31.64
C GLY A 112 3.58 24.39 -32.56
N PHE A 113 3.10 24.72 -33.76
CA PHE A 113 3.87 25.51 -34.72
C PHE A 113 4.33 26.85 -34.12
N ASN A 114 5.66 27.05 -34.04
CA ASN A 114 6.34 28.18 -33.39
C ASN A 114 6.24 28.27 -31.85
N GLU A 115 5.93 27.17 -31.18
CA GLU A 115 5.91 27.10 -29.72
C GLU A 115 7.20 26.47 -29.18
N CYS A 116 7.77 27.07 -28.13
CA CYS A 116 8.97 26.56 -27.47
C CYS A 116 8.83 26.68 -25.95
N ARG A 117 9.32 25.68 -25.23
CA ARG A 117 9.42 25.70 -23.76
C ARG A 117 10.69 26.44 -23.31
N MET A 118 10.60 27.11 -22.18
CA MET A 118 11.73 27.81 -21.57
C MET A 118 12.59 26.85 -20.74
N GLU A 119 13.86 26.65 -21.10
CA GLU A 119 14.82 25.89 -20.30
C GLU A 119 15.84 26.85 -19.69
N GLY A 120 15.72 27.13 -18.38
CA GLY A 120 16.74 27.85 -17.61
C GLY A 120 17.11 29.24 -18.16
N GLY A 121 16.13 30.03 -18.63
CA GLY A 121 16.38 31.40 -19.12
C GLY A 121 16.79 31.50 -20.60
N LYS A 122 16.81 30.38 -21.33
CA LYS A 122 17.13 30.32 -22.76
C LYS A 122 16.00 29.61 -23.52
N VAL A 123 15.81 30.01 -24.76
CA VAL A 123 14.80 29.45 -25.67
C VAL A 123 15.46 29.15 -27.00
N SER A 124 15.14 27.99 -27.56
CA SER A 124 15.59 27.59 -28.89
C SER A 124 14.58 28.09 -29.92
N CYS A 125 15.05 28.74 -30.99
CA CYS A 125 14.14 29.15 -32.06
C CYS A 125 13.68 27.92 -32.87
N PRO A 126 12.38 27.73 -33.10
CA PRO A 126 11.86 26.58 -33.85
C PRO A 126 12.10 26.67 -35.36
N SER A 127 12.49 27.83 -35.90
CA SER A 127 12.77 28.02 -37.34
C SER A 127 14.24 28.00 -37.71
N CYS A 128 15.15 28.25 -36.77
CA CYS A 128 16.60 28.32 -37.06
C CYS A 128 17.48 27.67 -35.99
N GLU A 129 16.86 26.97 -35.02
CA GLU A 129 17.51 26.21 -33.94
C GLU A 129 18.52 27.00 -33.08
N ALA A 130 18.56 28.32 -33.23
CA ALA A 130 19.46 29.17 -32.50
C ALA A 130 19.01 29.29 -31.04
N ARG A 131 19.96 29.11 -30.12
CA ARG A 131 19.77 29.36 -28.68
C ARG A 131 19.78 30.86 -28.42
N LEU A 132 18.66 31.40 -27.94
CA LEU A 132 18.45 32.81 -27.67
C LEU A 132 18.28 33.05 -26.17
N GLY A 133 18.88 34.13 -25.68
CA GLY A 133 18.65 34.60 -24.31
C GLY A 133 17.32 35.34 -24.24
N VAL A 134 16.52 35.02 -23.23
CA VAL A 134 15.26 35.72 -22.96
C VAL A 134 15.57 37.06 -22.26
N PRO A 135 14.89 38.17 -22.61
CA PRO A 135 14.99 39.43 -21.85
C PRO A 135 14.69 39.20 -20.36
N ARG A 136 15.44 39.85 -19.46
CA ARG A 136 15.35 39.62 -18.01
C ARG A 136 13.95 40.02 -17.50
N GLY A 137 13.25 39.08 -16.86
CA GLY A 137 11.98 39.32 -16.14
C GLY A 137 10.69 38.91 -16.86
N SER A 138 10.75 38.19 -17.98
CA SER A 138 9.54 37.68 -18.63
C SER A 138 9.13 36.31 -18.07
N GLU A 139 7.94 36.26 -17.46
CA GLU A 139 7.24 35.03 -17.10
C GLU A 139 6.40 34.55 -18.31
N PRO A 140 6.35 33.24 -18.60
CA PRO A 140 5.43 32.68 -19.62
C PRO A 140 3.96 33.03 -19.29
N PRO A 141 3.06 33.18 -20.27
CA PRO A 141 3.24 33.09 -21.72
C PRO A 141 3.54 34.46 -22.38
N PHE A 142 4.61 34.53 -23.18
CA PHE A 142 4.94 35.74 -23.94
C PHE A 142 5.40 35.42 -25.36
N ARG A 143 5.37 36.44 -26.22
CA ARG A 143 5.82 36.36 -27.62
C ARG A 143 7.10 37.15 -27.78
N PHE A 144 8.06 36.60 -28.51
CA PHE A 144 9.28 37.32 -28.86
C PHE A 144 9.69 37.03 -30.30
N THR A 145 10.38 37.97 -30.91
CA THR A 145 10.86 37.82 -32.29
C THR A 145 12.31 37.35 -32.28
N CYS A 146 12.61 36.29 -33.03
CA CYS A 146 13.98 35.81 -33.18
C CYS A 146 14.84 36.86 -33.92
N PRO A 147 15.97 37.32 -33.36
CA PRO A 147 16.84 38.29 -34.02
C PRO A 147 17.61 37.71 -35.22
N LYS A 148 17.66 36.37 -35.38
CA LYS A 148 18.36 35.72 -36.49
C LYS A 148 17.48 35.46 -37.72
N CYS A 149 16.24 35.04 -37.52
CA CYS A 149 15.34 34.66 -38.62
C CYS A 149 14.06 35.51 -38.69
N SER A 150 13.91 36.50 -37.81
CA SER A 150 12.72 37.36 -37.70
C SER A 150 11.38 36.64 -37.46
N THR A 151 11.41 35.32 -37.21
CA THR A 151 10.20 34.55 -36.89
C THR A 151 9.68 34.92 -35.51
N MET A 152 8.35 35.07 -35.40
CA MET A 152 7.65 35.27 -34.13
C MET A 152 7.52 33.93 -33.41
N ILE A 153 8.07 33.85 -32.20
CA ILE A 153 8.08 32.65 -31.36
C ILE A 153 7.15 32.90 -30.17
N ARG A 154 6.37 31.89 -29.81
CA ARG A 154 5.53 31.89 -28.61
C ARG A 154 6.17 30.98 -27.55
N VAL A 155 6.43 31.54 -26.38
CA VAL A 155 6.93 30.76 -25.24
C VAL A 155 5.74 30.31 -24.41
N VAL A 156 5.64 28.99 -24.23
CA VAL A 156 4.66 28.31 -23.39
C VAL A 156 5.38 27.73 -22.16
N GLU A 157 4.61 27.42 -21.12
CA GLU A 157 5.11 26.92 -19.82
C GLU A 157 5.88 25.59 -19.93
#